data_AF-A0A914KNF0-F1
#
_entry.id   AF-A0A914KNF0-F1
#
_cell.length_a   1.000
_cell.length_b   1.000
_cell.length_c   1.000
_cell.angle_alpha   90.00
_cell.angle_beta   90.00
_cell.angle_gamma   90.00
#
_symmetry.space_group_name_H-M   'P 1'
#
loop_
_entity.id
_entity.type
_entity.pdbx_description
1 polymer ?
#
loop_
_entity_poly.entity_id
_entity_poly.type
_entity_poly.pdbx_seq_one_letter_code
_entity_poly.pdbx_strand_id
1 'polypeptide(L)'
;MEEEGYSNDWFLDDINSSLNTILAMIKTDTQQLPQLDLLGQIRQCLECLACSSPEEMASQRARFVSLSWPADLRVVLQRLFRTFGIPEEYVRLSYEMSNFASQCLGNDWLRSDLKFLKLLASLSSGRLRVILDEPDKVDIDQLIACLHLQEFFIGCVEDDADWLGDDDATFLSKNCQEACTFVCEYVIECDKQSIDASKNANLFLALSHYFYEFLKIGGAQILDKNLLERVTPLFDKISKIDNTESEEMEQFPVKST
;
A
#
# COMPACT_ATOMS: atom_id res chain seq x y z
N MET A 1 -15.63 -31.50 18.34
CA MET A 1 -15.68 -30.27 19.15
C MET A 1 -15.33 -29.18 18.18
N GLU A 2 -16.36 -28.53 17.66
CA GLU A 2 -16.26 -27.39 16.76
C GLU A 2 -15.83 -26.21 17.63
N GLU A 3 -14.63 -25.69 17.40
CA GLU A 3 -14.14 -24.51 18.09
C GLU A 3 -14.96 -23.28 17.68
N GLU A 4 -15.18 -22.42 18.67
CA GLU A 4 -16.18 -21.38 18.73
C GLU A 4 -15.92 -20.24 17.73
N GLY A 5 -16.61 -20.25 16.59
CA GLY A 5 -16.63 -19.15 15.61
C GLY A 5 -17.42 -17.90 16.03
N TYR A 6 -17.78 -17.75 17.31
CA TYR A 6 -18.69 -16.68 17.78
C TYR A 6 -17.97 -15.42 18.32
N SER A 7 -16.64 -15.40 18.42
CA SER A 7 -15.92 -14.36 19.18
C SER A 7 -15.46 -13.13 18.39
N ASN A 8 -15.40 -13.16 17.05
CA ASN A 8 -14.84 -12.05 16.27
C ASN A 8 -15.88 -11.12 15.62
N ASP A 9 -17.11 -11.59 15.37
CA ASP A 9 -18.09 -10.81 14.59
C ASP A 9 -18.58 -9.54 15.30
N TRP A 10 -18.79 -9.59 16.61
CA TRP A 10 -19.25 -8.44 17.39
C TRP A 10 -18.19 -7.33 17.43
N PHE A 11 -16.91 -7.71 17.51
CA PHE A 11 -15.79 -6.77 17.50
C PHE A 11 -15.67 -6.07 16.14
N LEU A 12 -15.81 -6.83 15.04
CA LEU A 12 -15.85 -6.27 13.69
C LEU A 12 -17.06 -5.33 13.50
N ASP A 13 -18.23 -5.67 14.06
CA ASP A 13 -19.40 -4.78 14.03
C ASP A 13 -19.15 -3.47 14.76
N ASP A 14 -18.51 -3.51 15.93
CA ASP A 14 -18.17 -2.32 16.71
C ASP A 14 -17.17 -1.41 15.95
N ILE A 15 -16.17 -1.99 15.30
CA ILE A 15 -15.24 -1.23 14.45
C ILE A 15 -15.97 -0.60 13.27
N ASN A 16 -16.79 -1.37 12.55
CA ASN A 16 -17.56 -0.88 11.41
C ASN A 16 -18.55 0.22 11.81
N SER A 17 -19.21 0.09 12.97
CA SER A 17 -20.09 1.10 13.53
C SER A 17 -19.34 2.40 13.86
N SER A 18 -18.14 2.28 14.43
CA SER A 18 -17.27 3.41 14.72
C SER A 18 -16.83 4.13 13.44
N LEU A 19 -16.38 3.40 12.42
CA LEU A 19 -16.03 3.94 11.11
C LEU A 19 -17.20 4.71 10.48
N ASN A 20 -18.38 4.09 10.42
CA ASN A 20 -19.58 4.72 9.87
C ASN A 20 -19.92 6.02 10.60
N THR A 21 -19.84 6.02 11.94
CA THR A 21 -20.17 7.18 12.76
C THR A 21 -19.19 8.34 12.49
N ILE A 22 -17.89 8.08 12.57
CA ILE A 22 -16.87 9.12 12.37
C ILE A 22 -16.93 9.67 10.95
N LEU A 23 -17.02 8.80 9.94
CA LEU A 23 -17.09 9.21 8.54
C LEU A 23 -18.38 10.00 8.23
N ALA A 24 -19.52 9.62 8.80
CA ALA A 24 -20.75 10.38 8.65
C ALA A 24 -20.64 11.80 9.21
N MET A 25 -19.90 11.98 10.31
CA MET A 25 -19.62 13.30 10.89
C MET A 25 -18.75 14.15 9.95
N ILE A 26 -17.62 13.62 9.48
CA ILE A 26 -16.63 14.43 8.76
C ILE A 26 -16.89 14.57 7.26
N LYS A 27 -17.71 13.69 6.64
CA LYS A 27 -18.01 13.78 5.20
C LYS A 27 -18.84 15.01 4.85
N THR A 28 -19.67 15.48 5.77
CA THR A 28 -20.62 16.57 5.53
C THR A 28 -20.00 17.95 5.70
N ASP A 29 -19.08 18.11 6.65
CA ASP A 29 -18.33 19.36 6.82
C ASP A 29 -17.22 19.45 5.76
N THR A 30 -17.48 20.24 4.72
CA THR A 30 -16.57 20.48 3.59
C THR A 30 -15.80 21.79 3.69
N GLN A 31 -16.09 22.61 4.70
CA GLN A 31 -15.49 23.95 4.83
C GLN A 31 -14.16 23.91 5.57
N GLN A 32 -13.92 22.86 6.37
CA GLN A 32 -12.71 22.70 7.16
C GLN A 32 -12.06 21.34 6.92
N LEU A 33 -10.76 21.26 7.17
CA LEU A 33 -10.08 19.97 7.25
C LEU A 33 -10.62 19.19 8.45
N PRO A 34 -10.83 17.86 8.33
CA PRO A 34 -11.15 17.03 9.49
C PRO A 34 -10.11 17.17 10.59
N GLN A 35 -10.52 17.00 11.84
CA GLN A 35 -9.57 16.94 12.96
C GLN A 35 -8.65 15.72 12.80
N LEU A 36 -7.35 15.91 13.02
CA LEU A 36 -6.36 14.84 12.91
C LEU A 36 -6.68 13.65 13.81
N ASP A 37 -7.18 13.89 15.03
CA ASP A 37 -7.57 12.84 15.96
C ASP A 37 -8.65 11.91 15.39
N LEU A 38 -9.61 12.47 14.64
CA LEU A 38 -10.67 11.68 13.99
C LEU A 38 -10.11 10.87 12.81
N LEU A 39 -9.18 11.44 12.04
CA LEU A 39 -8.50 10.70 10.97
C LEU A 39 -7.61 9.59 11.53
N GLY A 40 -6.95 9.84 12.66
CA GLY A 40 -6.18 8.84 13.40
C GLY A 40 -7.04 7.68 13.89
N GLN A 41 -8.24 7.96 14.40
CA GLN A 41 -9.20 6.92 14.77
C GLN A 41 -9.69 6.11 13.56
N ILE A 42 -10.01 6.76 12.43
CA ILE A 42 -10.36 6.06 11.19
C ILE A 42 -9.21 5.13 10.76
N ARG A 43 -7.97 5.64 10.78
CA ARG A 43 -6.78 4.84 10.44
C ARG A 43 -6.65 3.62 11.33
N GLN A 44 -6.77 3.77 12.65
CA GLN A 44 -6.69 2.66 13.60
C GLN A 44 -7.80 1.63 13.36
N CYS A 45 -9.04 2.06 13.11
CA CYS A 45 -10.12 1.16 12.76
C CYS A 45 -9.81 0.37 11.48
N LEU A 46 -9.34 1.03 10.42
CA LEU A 46 -8.99 0.38 9.15
C LEU A 46 -7.81 -0.59 9.31
N GLU A 47 -6.81 -0.22 10.09
CA GLU A 47 -5.68 -1.09 10.42
C GLU A 47 -6.15 -2.34 11.15
N CYS A 48 -6.99 -2.21 12.18
CA CYS A 48 -7.56 -3.36 12.88
C CYS A 48 -8.36 -4.28 11.95
N LEU A 49 -9.11 -3.72 10.99
CA LEU A 49 -9.78 -4.53 9.98
C LEU A 49 -8.78 -5.24 9.07
N ALA A 50 -7.69 -4.56 8.65
CA ALA A 50 -6.67 -5.09 7.77
C ALA A 50 -5.73 -6.13 8.42
N CYS A 51 -5.66 -6.20 9.75
CA CYS A 51 -4.82 -7.15 10.48
C CYS A 51 -5.25 -8.62 10.39
N SER A 52 -6.37 -8.94 9.74
CA SER A 52 -6.81 -10.34 9.60
C SER A 52 -6.02 -11.06 8.50
N SER A 53 -5.98 -12.39 8.53
CA SER A 53 -5.30 -13.16 7.49
C SER A 53 -5.91 -12.91 6.10
N PRO A 54 -5.16 -13.09 4.99
CA PRO A 54 -5.69 -12.88 3.64
C PRO A 54 -6.98 -13.67 3.35
N GLU A 55 -7.09 -14.88 3.91
CA GLU A 55 -8.26 -15.76 3.78
C GLU A 55 -9.48 -15.20 4.53
N GLU A 56 -9.29 -14.73 5.77
CA GLU A 56 -10.34 -14.08 6.55
C GLU A 56 -10.78 -12.77 5.87
N MET A 57 -9.83 -11.97 5.38
CA MET A 57 -10.12 -10.74 4.66
C MET A 57 -10.94 -10.97 3.40
N ALA A 58 -10.61 -12.01 2.62
CA ALA A 58 -11.40 -12.40 1.46
C ALA A 58 -12.85 -12.78 1.85
N SER A 59 -13.04 -13.47 2.98
CA SER A 59 -14.36 -13.85 3.48
C SER A 59 -15.21 -12.65 3.95
N GLN A 60 -14.58 -11.62 4.53
CA GLN A 60 -15.25 -10.43 5.06
C GLN A 60 -15.46 -9.33 4.01
N ARG A 61 -14.74 -9.36 2.89
CA ARG A 61 -14.78 -8.32 1.86
C ARG A 61 -16.20 -8.02 1.36
N ALA A 62 -17.00 -9.05 1.09
CA ALA A 62 -18.38 -8.88 0.64
C ALA A 62 -19.25 -8.13 1.67
N ARG A 63 -19.04 -8.42 2.96
CA ARG A 63 -19.69 -7.68 4.06
C ARG A 63 -19.23 -6.23 4.07
N PHE A 64 -17.93 -5.97 4.03
CA PHE A 64 -17.39 -4.60 4.10
C PHE A 64 -17.85 -3.72 2.93
N VAL A 65 -17.85 -4.25 1.71
CA VAL A 65 -18.29 -3.52 0.51
C VAL A 65 -19.78 -3.12 0.59
N SER A 66 -20.60 -3.87 1.33
CA SER A 66 -22.03 -3.57 1.52
C SER A 66 -22.31 -2.44 2.51
N LEU A 67 -21.32 -2.04 3.31
CA LEU A 67 -21.46 -0.98 4.31
C LEU A 67 -21.34 0.42 3.68
N SER A 68 -21.70 1.46 4.44
CA SER A 68 -21.60 2.85 3.97
C SER A 68 -20.19 3.44 4.05
N TRP A 69 -19.38 3.01 5.03
CA TRP A 69 -18.06 3.59 5.27
C TRP A 69 -17.12 3.56 4.07
N PRO A 70 -17.10 2.54 3.17
CA PRO A 70 -16.22 2.55 2.01
C PRO A 70 -16.47 3.75 1.09
N ALA A 71 -17.74 4.06 0.83
CA ALA A 71 -18.14 5.18 -0.01
C ALA A 71 -17.84 6.52 0.67
N ASP A 72 -18.15 6.64 1.96
CA ASP A 72 -17.89 7.86 2.72
C ASP A 72 -16.40 8.14 2.87
N LEU A 73 -15.58 7.09 3.05
CA LEU A 73 -14.13 7.18 3.09
C LEU A 73 -13.57 7.71 1.76
N ARG A 74 -14.08 7.23 0.61
CA ARG A 74 -13.68 7.77 -0.71
C ARG A 74 -13.94 9.27 -0.79
N VAL A 75 -15.09 9.74 -0.31
CA VAL A 75 -15.43 11.18 -0.32
C VAL A 75 -14.43 11.98 0.52
N VAL A 76 -14.12 11.50 1.73
CA VAL A 76 -13.16 12.16 2.63
C VAL A 76 -11.76 12.19 2.01
N LEU A 77 -11.25 11.04 1.54
CA LEU A 77 -9.92 10.95 0.94
C LEU A 77 -9.81 11.79 -0.33
N GLN A 78 -10.82 11.79 -1.20
CA GLN A 78 -10.84 12.65 -2.39
C GLN A 78 -10.69 14.12 -2.03
N ARG A 79 -11.36 14.57 -0.97
CA ARG A 79 -11.25 15.95 -0.50
C ARG A 79 -9.84 16.24 0.01
N LEU A 80 -9.27 15.35 0.82
CA LEU A 80 -7.91 15.51 1.36
C LEU A 80 -6.88 15.58 0.23
N PHE A 81 -6.90 14.61 -0.69
CA PHE A 81 -5.96 14.55 -1.81
C PHE A 81 -6.09 15.70 -2.81
N ARG A 82 -7.27 16.32 -2.93
CA ARG A 82 -7.48 17.49 -3.80
C ARG A 82 -7.18 18.82 -3.11
N THR A 83 -6.95 18.82 -1.80
CA THR A 83 -6.66 20.05 -1.07
C THR A 83 -5.23 20.50 -1.34
N PHE A 84 -5.08 21.68 -1.95
CA PHE A 84 -3.77 22.24 -2.24
C PHE A 84 -3.07 22.68 -0.94
N GLY A 85 -1.77 22.37 -0.81
CA GLY A 85 -0.97 22.77 0.34
C GLY A 85 -1.41 22.14 1.66
N ILE A 86 -2.03 20.97 1.61
CA ILE A 86 -2.43 20.24 2.82
C ILE A 86 -1.19 19.85 3.66
N PRO A 87 -1.24 19.95 5.00
CA PRO A 87 -0.08 19.60 5.83
C PRO A 87 0.32 18.14 5.69
N GLU A 88 1.61 17.87 5.86
CA GLU A 88 2.24 16.56 5.65
C GLU A 88 1.61 15.44 6.49
N GLU A 89 1.18 15.72 7.72
CA GLU A 89 0.50 14.76 8.60
C GLU A 89 -0.82 14.23 7.99
N TYR A 90 -1.57 15.09 7.30
CA TYR A 90 -2.78 14.69 6.59
C TYR A 90 -2.45 13.86 5.35
N VAL A 91 -1.36 14.19 4.65
CA VAL A 91 -0.88 13.41 3.51
C VAL A 91 -0.56 11.99 3.95
N ARG A 92 0.27 11.85 4.99
CA ARG A 92 0.64 10.57 5.59
C ARG A 92 -0.58 9.74 5.96
N LEU A 93 -1.50 10.31 6.75
CA LEU A 93 -2.72 9.61 7.16
C LEU A 93 -3.60 9.21 5.97
N SER A 94 -3.66 10.04 4.92
CA SER A 94 -4.45 9.72 3.73
C SER A 94 -3.91 8.50 2.98
N TYR A 95 -2.59 8.37 2.87
CA TYR A 95 -1.97 7.17 2.28
C TYR A 95 -2.11 5.93 3.17
N GLU A 96 -1.89 6.06 4.48
CA GLU A 96 -2.08 4.95 5.42
C GLU A 96 -3.53 4.42 5.38
N MET A 97 -4.53 5.31 5.46
CA MET A 97 -5.94 4.94 5.36
C MET A 97 -6.27 4.32 3.99
N SER A 98 -5.70 4.86 2.90
CA SER A 98 -5.94 4.31 1.55
C SER A 98 -5.35 2.91 1.41
N ASN A 99 -4.15 2.68 1.95
CA ASN A 99 -3.51 1.38 1.98
C ASN A 99 -4.37 0.37 2.75
N PHE A 100 -4.74 0.66 4.01
CA PHE A 100 -5.57 -0.27 4.79
C PHE A 100 -6.94 -0.51 4.14
N ALA A 101 -7.59 0.53 3.61
CA ALA A 101 -8.86 0.37 2.91
C ALA A 101 -8.73 -0.52 1.67
N SER A 102 -7.64 -0.40 0.90
CA SER A 102 -7.41 -1.26 -0.27
C SER A 102 -7.22 -2.72 0.12
N GLN A 103 -6.55 -3.02 1.24
CA GLN A 103 -6.42 -4.39 1.76
C GLN A 103 -7.79 -4.94 2.20
N CYS A 104 -8.61 -4.12 2.86
CA CYS A 104 -9.92 -4.54 3.31
C CYS A 104 -10.92 -4.81 2.18
N LEU A 105 -10.93 -3.94 1.19
CA LEU A 105 -12.02 -3.88 0.21
C LEU A 105 -11.63 -4.43 -1.16
N GLY A 106 -10.33 -4.58 -1.44
CA GLY A 106 -9.83 -4.99 -2.74
C GLY A 106 -10.36 -4.11 -3.88
N ASN A 107 -10.44 -4.69 -5.08
CA ASN A 107 -10.81 -3.98 -6.30
C ASN A 107 -12.23 -3.38 -6.26
N ASP A 108 -13.14 -3.98 -5.48
CA ASP A 108 -14.52 -3.49 -5.32
C ASP A 108 -14.59 -2.10 -4.70
N TRP A 109 -13.56 -1.68 -3.96
CA TRP A 109 -13.52 -0.34 -3.39
C TRP A 109 -13.62 0.75 -4.44
N LEU A 110 -12.87 0.63 -5.54
CA LEU A 110 -12.72 1.71 -6.51
C LEU A 110 -13.44 1.42 -7.83
N ARG A 111 -14.04 0.23 -7.98
CA ARG A 111 -14.84 -0.18 -9.15
C ARG A 111 -15.94 0.82 -9.52
N SER A 112 -16.54 1.49 -8.54
CA SER A 112 -17.59 2.50 -8.76
C SER A 112 -17.08 3.93 -8.99
N ASP A 113 -15.77 4.18 -8.85
CA ASP A 113 -15.17 5.52 -8.99
C ASP A 113 -13.77 5.46 -9.65
N LEU A 114 -13.76 5.19 -10.94
CA LEU A 114 -12.54 5.13 -11.76
C LEU A 114 -11.76 6.44 -11.77
N LYS A 115 -12.44 7.59 -11.58
CA LYS A 115 -11.76 8.88 -11.50
C LYS A 115 -10.89 8.96 -10.24
N PHE A 116 -11.40 8.45 -9.12
CA PHE A 116 -10.63 8.40 -7.89
C PHE A 116 -9.50 7.36 -7.96
N LEU A 117 -9.74 6.20 -8.58
CA LEU A 117 -8.70 5.21 -8.85
C LEU A 117 -7.50 5.83 -9.58
N LYS A 118 -7.74 6.52 -10.70
CA LYS A 118 -6.68 7.17 -11.47
C LYS A 118 -5.96 8.27 -10.69
N LEU A 119 -6.71 9.04 -9.89
CA LEU A 119 -6.13 10.07 -9.03
C LEU A 119 -5.19 9.44 -8.01
N LEU A 120 -5.65 8.41 -7.30
CA LEU A 120 -4.88 7.75 -6.25
C LEU A 120 -3.63 7.07 -6.81
N ALA A 121 -3.72 6.42 -7.98
CA ALA A 121 -2.57 5.85 -8.68
C ALA A 121 -1.53 6.94 -9.01
N SER A 122 -1.95 8.03 -9.66
CA SER A 122 -1.07 9.13 -10.01
C SER A 122 -0.39 9.76 -8.79
N LEU A 123 -1.15 9.99 -7.73
CA LEU A 123 -0.64 10.57 -6.50
C LEU A 123 0.29 9.62 -5.75
N SER A 124 -0.02 8.33 -5.68
CA SER A 124 0.86 7.33 -5.06
C SER A 124 2.20 7.25 -5.80
N SER A 125 2.18 7.21 -7.12
CA SER A 125 3.40 7.20 -7.94
C SER A 125 4.23 8.47 -7.79
N GLY A 126 3.57 9.64 -7.71
CA GLY A 126 4.24 10.90 -7.40
C GLY A 126 4.83 10.92 -5.98
N ARG A 127 4.10 10.41 -5.00
CA ARG A 127 4.53 10.36 -3.60
C ARG A 127 5.72 9.43 -3.39
N LEU A 128 5.74 8.29 -4.08
CA LEU A 128 6.88 7.37 -4.08
C LEU A 128 8.18 8.09 -4.47
N ARG A 129 8.12 8.97 -5.47
CA ARG A 129 9.29 9.77 -5.89
C ARG A 129 9.74 10.75 -4.81
N VAL A 130 8.79 11.40 -4.14
CA VAL A 130 9.09 12.35 -3.04
C VAL A 130 9.73 11.62 -1.86
N ILE A 131 9.20 10.45 -1.48
CA ILE A 131 9.72 9.65 -0.36
C ILE A 131 11.15 9.20 -0.64
N LEU A 132 11.43 8.75 -1.87
CA LEU A 132 12.73 8.24 -2.28
C LEU A 132 13.69 9.32 -2.80
N ASP A 133 13.37 10.61 -2.67
CA ASP A 133 14.26 11.69 -3.12
C ASP A 133 15.52 11.80 -2.23
N GLU A 134 15.38 11.47 -0.93
CA GLU A 134 16.47 11.50 0.05
C GLU A 134 16.66 10.12 0.72
N PRO A 135 17.55 9.25 0.19
CA PRO A 135 17.76 7.88 0.66
C PRO A 135 17.97 7.72 2.18
N ASP A 136 18.68 8.65 2.80
CA ASP A 136 19.04 8.59 4.23
C ASP A 136 17.91 9.04 5.17
N LYS A 137 16.78 9.53 4.62
CA LYS A 137 15.65 10.05 5.40
C LYS A 137 14.31 9.41 5.04
N VAL A 138 14.36 8.26 4.36
CA VAL A 138 13.15 7.55 3.94
C VAL A 138 12.33 7.15 5.16
N ASP A 139 11.09 7.65 5.23
CA ASP A 139 10.08 7.17 6.16
C ASP A 139 9.55 5.83 5.63
N ILE A 140 9.99 4.73 6.26
CA ILE A 140 9.70 3.35 5.83
C ILE A 140 8.20 3.06 5.88
N ASP A 141 7.47 3.55 6.88
CA ASP A 141 6.04 3.29 7.00
C ASP A 141 5.27 3.90 5.83
N GLN A 142 5.66 5.13 5.45
CA GLN A 142 5.07 5.81 4.30
C GLN A 142 5.46 5.14 2.98
N LEU A 143 6.69 4.67 2.86
CA LEU A 143 7.12 3.92 1.69
C LEU A 143 6.28 2.66 1.52
N ILE A 144 6.14 1.86 2.58
CA ILE A 144 5.36 0.62 2.57
C ILE A 144 3.91 0.90 2.18
N ALA A 145 3.28 1.93 2.76
CA ALA A 145 1.91 2.31 2.39
C ALA A 145 1.79 2.68 0.90
N CYS A 146 2.79 3.38 0.33
CA CYS A 146 2.80 3.71 -1.10
C CYS A 146 3.02 2.47 -1.97
N LEU A 147 3.96 1.59 -1.61
CA LEU A 147 4.26 0.37 -2.37
C LEU A 147 3.08 -0.60 -2.38
N HIS A 148 2.42 -0.83 -1.24
CA HIS A 148 1.20 -1.64 -1.20
C HIS A 148 0.06 -1.05 -2.04
N LEU A 149 -0.05 0.28 -2.13
CA LEU A 149 -1.00 0.90 -3.05
C LEU A 149 -0.62 0.63 -4.51
N GLN A 150 0.67 0.63 -4.86
CA GLN A 150 1.12 0.27 -6.21
C GLN A 150 0.81 -1.20 -6.53
N GLU A 151 1.03 -2.11 -5.58
CA GLU A 151 0.64 -3.52 -5.69
C GLU A 151 -0.87 -3.67 -5.88
N PHE A 152 -1.66 -2.90 -5.16
CA PHE A 152 -3.10 -2.85 -5.35
C PHE A 152 -3.49 -2.38 -6.76
N PHE A 153 -2.83 -1.37 -7.34
CA PHE A 153 -3.11 -0.94 -8.72
C PHE A 153 -2.67 -1.96 -9.77
N ILE A 154 -1.60 -2.71 -9.49
CA ILE A 154 -1.20 -3.86 -10.29
C ILE A 154 -2.30 -4.93 -10.28
N GLY A 155 -2.80 -5.29 -9.09
CA GLY A 155 -3.91 -6.25 -8.93
C GLY A 155 -5.21 -5.79 -9.59
N CYS A 156 -5.47 -4.47 -9.65
CA CYS A 156 -6.62 -3.94 -10.40
C CYS A 156 -6.56 -4.27 -11.89
N VAL A 157 -5.37 -4.30 -12.50
CA VAL A 157 -5.18 -4.60 -13.93
C VAL A 157 -5.29 -6.10 -14.22
N GLU A 158 -4.86 -6.95 -13.28
CA GLU A 158 -4.71 -8.39 -13.49
C GLU A 158 -5.88 -9.24 -12.97
N ASP A 159 -6.38 -8.96 -11.77
CA ASP A 159 -7.22 -9.91 -11.01
C ASP A 159 -8.69 -9.96 -11.47
N ASP A 160 -9.15 -8.99 -12.25
CA ASP A 160 -10.50 -8.96 -12.84
C ASP A 160 -10.51 -7.99 -14.05
N ALA A 161 -9.94 -8.40 -15.20
CA ALA A 161 -9.81 -7.51 -16.36
C ALA A 161 -11.16 -6.97 -16.92
N ASP A 162 -12.30 -7.57 -16.56
CA ASP A 162 -13.60 -7.26 -17.17
C ASP A 162 -14.27 -5.96 -16.66
N TRP A 163 -13.83 -5.37 -15.54
CA TRP A 163 -14.44 -4.13 -15.01
C TRP A 163 -13.69 -2.85 -15.39
N LEU A 164 -12.43 -2.94 -15.78
CA LEU A 164 -11.66 -1.81 -16.29
C LEU A 164 -11.81 -1.75 -17.81
N GLY A 165 -12.21 -0.59 -18.34
CA GLY A 165 -12.11 -0.36 -19.78
C GLY A 165 -10.65 -0.29 -20.22
N ASP A 166 -10.36 -0.61 -21.48
CA ASP A 166 -9.01 -0.62 -22.05
C ASP A 166 -8.22 0.68 -21.77
N ASP A 167 -8.87 1.84 -21.86
CA ASP A 167 -8.26 3.14 -21.57
C ASP A 167 -7.86 3.29 -20.09
N ASP A 168 -8.67 2.76 -19.17
CA ASP A 168 -8.42 2.80 -17.73
C ASP A 168 -7.32 1.80 -17.35
N ALA A 169 -7.38 0.58 -17.89
CA ALA A 169 -6.36 -0.45 -17.71
C ALA A 169 -5.00 -0.01 -18.27
N THR A 170 -4.98 0.57 -19.48
CA THR A 170 -3.76 1.13 -20.09
C THR A 170 -3.18 2.25 -19.24
N PHE A 171 -4.03 3.12 -18.70
CA PHE A 171 -3.60 4.20 -17.81
C PHE A 171 -2.92 3.65 -16.55
N LEU A 172 -3.54 2.67 -15.88
CA LEU A 172 -2.99 2.08 -14.66
C LEU A 172 -1.71 1.31 -14.94
N SER A 173 -1.70 0.49 -16.00
CA SER A 173 -0.51 -0.26 -16.42
C SER A 173 0.68 0.67 -16.66
N LYS A 174 0.47 1.77 -17.38
CA LYS A 174 1.52 2.79 -17.60
C LYS A 174 1.97 3.43 -16.29
N ASN A 175 1.04 3.73 -15.38
CA ASN A 175 1.38 4.34 -14.10
C ASN A 175 2.23 3.41 -13.22
N CYS A 176 1.85 2.13 -13.12
CA CYS A 176 2.62 1.10 -12.41
C CYS A 176 4.00 0.87 -13.04
N GLN A 177 4.06 0.85 -14.39
CA GLN A 177 5.32 0.75 -15.12
C GLN A 177 6.26 1.92 -14.80
N GLU A 178 5.75 3.16 -14.80
CA GLU A 178 6.52 4.36 -14.48
C GLU A 178 7.00 4.34 -13.01
N ALA A 179 6.19 3.87 -12.07
CA ALA A 179 6.56 3.72 -10.67
C ALA A 179 7.67 2.67 -10.49
N CYS A 180 7.52 1.49 -11.10
CA CYS A 180 8.51 0.42 -11.05
C CYS A 180 9.82 0.81 -11.73
N THR A 181 9.74 1.50 -12.88
CA THR A 181 10.93 2.06 -13.55
C THR A 181 11.71 2.98 -12.62
N PHE A 182 11.01 3.89 -11.93
CA PHE A 182 11.63 4.81 -10.99
C PHE A 182 12.28 4.06 -9.81
N VAL A 183 11.62 3.05 -9.23
CA VAL A 183 12.20 2.20 -8.18
C VAL A 183 13.50 1.53 -8.66
N CYS A 184 13.50 1.00 -9.88
CA CYS A 184 14.69 0.37 -10.44
C CYS A 184 15.84 1.37 -10.64
N GLU A 185 15.54 2.56 -11.17
CA GLU A 185 16.51 3.63 -11.34
C GLU A 185 17.08 4.11 -10.01
N TYR A 186 16.23 4.23 -8.99
CA TYR A 186 16.62 4.59 -7.63
C TYR A 186 17.61 3.59 -7.04
N VAL A 187 17.33 2.28 -7.11
CA VAL A 187 18.22 1.23 -6.58
C VAL A 187 19.57 1.23 -7.31
N ILE A 188 19.54 1.40 -8.63
CA ILE A 188 20.76 1.55 -9.44
C ILE A 188 21.58 2.77 -9.01
N GLU A 189 20.91 3.89 -8.71
CA GLU A 189 21.59 5.11 -8.29
C GLU A 189 22.19 4.98 -6.88
N CYS A 190 21.48 4.31 -5.97
CA CYS A 190 22.00 3.97 -4.64
C CYS A 190 23.28 3.12 -4.74
N ASP A 191 23.29 2.11 -5.62
CA ASP A 191 24.49 1.28 -5.86
C ASP A 191 25.67 2.10 -6.41
N LYS A 192 25.42 3.00 -7.38
CA LYS A 192 26.46 3.91 -7.89
C LYS A 192 27.03 4.82 -6.82
N GLN A 193 26.19 5.30 -5.90
CA GLN A 193 26.61 6.14 -4.78
C GLN A 193 27.19 5.34 -3.63
N SER A 194 27.28 4.01 -3.76
CA SER A 194 27.77 3.09 -2.72
C SER A 194 26.99 3.21 -1.40
N ILE A 195 25.68 3.47 -1.50
CA ILE A 195 24.78 3.43 -0.34
C ILE A 195 24.73 2.00 0.18
N ASP A 196 25.00 1.84 1.47
CA ASP A 196 25.08 0.53 2.12
C ASP A 196 23.68 -0.06 2.31
N ALA A 197 23.36 -1.07 1.50
CA ALA A 197 22.09 -1.77 1.56
C ALA A 197 21.85 -2.46 2.90
N SER A 198 22.90 -2.92 3.59
CA SER A 198 22.76 -3.58 4.90
C SER A 198 22.34 -2.58 5.99
N LYS A 199 22.77 -1.31 5.90
CA LYS A 199 22.31 -0.27 6.84
C LYS A 199 20.87 0.15 6.63
N ASN A 200 20.35 -0.06 5.42
CA ASN A 200 19.00 0.31 5.01
C ASN A 200 18.21 -0.93 4.56
N ALA A 201 18.40 -2.08 5.24
CA ALA A 201 17.86 -3.37 4.80
C ALA A 201 16.34 -3.30 4.56
N ASN A 202 15.58 -2.74 5.49
CA ASN A 202 14.12 -2.62 5.37
C ASN A 202 13.66 -1.84 4.13
N LEU A 203 14.37 -0.76 3.77
CA LEU A 203 14.11 0.00 2.55
C LEU A 203 14.28 -0.88 1.32
N PHE A 204 15.44 -1.50 1.18
CA PHE A 204 15.77 -2.30 0.01
C PHE A 204 14.93 -3.57 -0.09
N LEU A 205 14.57 -4.18 1.05
CA LEU A 205 13.64 -5.32 1.09
C LEU A 205 12.24 -4.92 0.60
N ALA A 206 11.69 -3.80 1.08
CA ALA A 206 10.40 -3.30 0.62
C ALA A 206 10.40 -3.02 -0.89
N LEU A 207 11.44 -2.36 -1.41
CA LEU A 207 11.60 -2.11 -2.85
C LEU A 207 11.74 -3.41 -3.66
N SER A 208 12.45 -4.40 -3.12
CA SER A 208 12.64 -5.69 -3.77
C SER A 208 11.33 -6.48 -3.85
N HIS A 209 10.54 -6.48 -2.78
CA HIS A 209 9.24 -7.14 -2.74
C HIS A 209 8.31 -6.57 -3.81
N TYR A 210 8.17 -5.24 -3.84
CA TYR A 210 7.38 -4.57 -4.86
C TYR A 210 7.84 -4.91 -6.29
N PHE A 211 9.15 -4.89 -6.53
CA PHE A 211 9.72 -5.25 -7.83
C PHE A 211 9.36 -6.68 -8.24
N TYR A 212 9.52 -7.66 -7.35
CA TYR A 212 9.22 -9.06 -7.66
C TYR A 212 7.71 -9.31 -7.85
N GLU A 213 6.83 -8.67 -7.08
CA GLU A 213 5.38 -8.75 -7.32
C GLU A 213 5.00 -8.16 -8.69
N PHE A 214 5.61 -7.04 -9.08
CA PHE A 214 5.43 -6.48 -10.43
C PHE A 214 5.94 -7.43 -11.54
N LEU A 215 7.03 -8.17 -11.31
CA LEU A 215 7.52 -9.15 -12.29
C LEU A 215 6.62 -10.39 -12.40
N LYS A 216 6.08 -10.86 -11.28
CA LYS A 216 5.26 -12.08 -11.16
C LYS A 216 4.00 -12.03 -12.02
N ILE A 217 3.44 -10.84 -12.20
CA ILE A 217 2.29 -10.58 -13.06
C ILE A 217 2.66 -10.22 -14.51
N GLY A 218 3.91 -10.46 -14.92
CA GLY A 218 4.34 -10.24 -16.31
C GLY A 218 4.88 -8.85 -16.61
N GLY A 219 5.07 -7.99 -15.60
CA GLY A 219 5.63 -6.64 -15.75
C GLY A 219 7.03 -6.60 -16.39
N ALA A 220 7.76 -7.71 -16.38
CA ALA A 220 9.01 -7.88 -17.13
C ALA A 220 8.88 -7.54 -18.63
N GLN A 221 7.71 -7.77 -19.22
CA GLN A 221 7.47 -7.57 -20.66
C GLN A 221 7.36 -6.09 -21.04
N ILE A 222 7.02 -5.23 -20.08
CA ILE A 222 6.82 -3.80 -20.30
C ILE A 222 7.98 -2.95 -19.79
N LEU A 223 8.94 -3.50 -19.04
CA LEU A 223 10.13 -2.77 -18.62
C LEU A 223 11.23 -2.76 -19.69
N ASP A 224 12.09 -1.74 -19.67
CA ASP A 224 13.27 -1.70 -20.52
C ASP A 224 14.22 -2.86 -20.18
N LYS A 225 14.66 -3.57 -21.21
CA LYS A 225 15.51 -4.76 -21.05
C LYS A 225 16.87 -4.42 -20.42
N ASN A 226 17.46 -3.27 -20.76
CA ASN A 226 18.74 -2.85 -20.17
C ASN A 226 18.56 -2.46 -18.70
N LEU A 227 17.40 -1.89 -18.34
CA LEU A 227 17.06 -1.61 -16.95
C LEU A 227 16.99 -2.91 -16.14
N LEU A 228 16.27 -3.92 -16.63
CA LEU A 228 16.17 -5.24 -16.00
C LEU A 228 17.53 -5.90 -15.82
N GLU A 229 18.35 -5.94 -16.87
CA GLU A 229 19.70 -6.55 -16.81
C GLU A 229 20.60 -5.89 -15.75
N ARG A 230 20.38 -4.60 -15.46
CA ARG A 230 21.17 -3.85 -14.47
C ARG A 230 20.63 -3.98 -13.05
N VAL A 231 19.31 -3.98 -12.88
CA VAL A 231 18.69 -3.93 -11.54
C VAL A 231 18.53 -5.32 -10.92
N THR A 232 18.24 -6.36 -11.71
CA THR A 232 18.00 -7.71 -11.18
C THR A 232 19.17 -8.24 -10.32
N PRO A 233 20.45 -8.10 -10.73
CA PRO A 233 21.56 -8.53 -9.87
C PRO A 233 21.66 -7.79 -8.53
N LEU A 234 21.18 -6.53 -8.47
CA LEU A 234 21.17 -5.73 -7.24
C LEU A 234 20.09 -6.24 -6.29
N PHE A 235 18.88 -6.49 -6.78
CA PHE A 235 17.82 -7.10 -5.97
C PHE A 235 18.16 -8.53 -5.52
N ASP A 236 18.83 -9.32 -6.37
CA ASP A 236 19.32 -10.66 -6.00
C ASP A 236 20.44 -10.62 -4.92
N LYS A 237 21.16 -9.50 -4.81
CA LYS A 237 22.13 -9.28 -3.74
C LYS A 237 21.41 -8.88 -2.44
N ILE A 238 20.39 -8.04 -2.53
CA ILE A 238 19.57 -7.59 -1.39
C ILE A 238 18.83 -8.79 -0.76
N SER A 239 18.21 -9.65 -1.56
CA SER A 239 17.46 -10.82 -1.06
C SER A 239 18.34 -11.85 -0.33
N LYS A 240 19.66 -11.82 -0.55
CA LYS A 240 20.61 -12.67 0.20
C LYS A 240 20.97 -12.09 1.57
N ILE A 241 20.82 -10.78 1.78
CA ILE A 241 21.07 -10.14 3.08
C ILE A 241 20.07 -10.68 4.12
N ASP A 242 18.79 -10.76 3.74
CA ASP A 242 17.70 -11.29 4.58
C ASP A 242 17.93 -12.73 5.07
N ASN A 243 18.46 -13.58 4.18
CA ASN A 243 18.78 -14.96 4.51
C ASN A 243 19.98 -15.10 5.46
N THR A 244 20.92 -14.15 5.43
CA THR A 244 22.14 -14.22 6.26
C THR A 244 21.87 -13.75 7.69
N GLU A 245 21.02 -12.72 7.88
CA GLU A 245 20.62 -12.26 9.22
C GLU A 245 19.71 -13.28 9.93
N SER A 246 18.89 -14.02 9.18
CA SER A 246 18.08 -15.12 9.71
C SER A 246 18.92 -16.31 10.20
N GLU A 247 20.02 -16.63 9.50
CA GLU A 247 20.94 -17.72 9.89
C GLU A 247 21.86 -17.35 11.07
N GLU A 248 22.23 -16.07 11.23
CA GLU A 248 23.04 -15.62 12.37
C GLU A 248 22.25 -15.59 13.69
N MET A 249 20.92 -15.42 13.65
CA MET A 249 20.07 -15.53 14.84
C MET A 249 19.87 -16.98 15.33
N GLU A 250 19.98 -17.99 14.46
CA GLU A 250 19.88 -19.40 14.85
C GLU A 250 21.19 -19.99 15.44
N GLN A 251 22.31 -19.28 15.34
CA GLN A 251 23.62 -19.75 15.81
C GLN A 251 24.01 -19.33 17.23
N PHE A 252 23.12 -18.70 18.01
CA PHE A 252 23.39 -18.47 19.44
C PHE A 252 23.02 -19.72 20.26
N PRO A 253 24.00 -20.48 20.81
CA PRO A 253 23.68 -21.58 21.68
C PRO A 253 23.12 -21.01 23.00
N VAL A 254 21.92 -21.46 23.37
CA VAL A 254 21.40 -21.36 24.73
C VAL A 254 22.47 -21.93 25.66
N LYS A 255 23.20 -21.06 26.35
CA LYS A 255 24.05 -21.48 27.47
C LYS A 255 23.12 -21.90 28.59
N SER A 256 22.92 -23.21 28.70
CA SER A 256 22.36 -23.84 29.87
C SER A 256 23.20 -23.43 31.09
N THR A 257 22.58 -22.72 32.01
CA THR A 257 23.06 -22.54 33.39
C THR A 257 21.96 -22.98 34.33
#